data_AF-N1UAP0-F1
#
_entry.id   AF-N1UAP0-F1
#
_cell.length_a   1.000
_cell.length_b   1.000
_cell.length_c   1.000
_cell.angle_alpha   90.00
_cell.angle_beta   90.00
_cell.angle_gamma   90.00
#
_symmetry.space_group_name_H-M   'P 1'
#
loop_
_entity.id
_entity.type
_entity.pdbx_description
1 polymer ?
#
loop_
_entity_poly.entity_id
_entity_poly.type
_entity_poly.pdbx_seq_one_letter_code
_entity_poly.pdbx_strand_id
1 'polypeptide(L)'
;MFKLYFFNPMDDVNRLFLLNERFALYVLSSLFLFGTYYIQKNKDSFWFHRGFIYMGIFTFILGTLIDVYHTVHNEHYRNLGYSYVLAFYAAVFLFIGFKYSFRSLRIAGFIVTAVLVGKFYFYDIWTMSKIVRIIAGFTLGTGFILVSLFYQKFKDKIINDQNTSGLLLLFLAIFASFFASPLNAEKIDTKGYRYYKEIQIPKLSNPTGSEEGEKLFYGRIKLDEDIVRHSGINDRKIVYNDRKVPFISRNVMGAYEGGEKKVNLLFQEKDEDMNGIYVLKLPKIPSKTRYKSIVAEGSGEYEIKGRIYLGKTLDDWKLDSDFTIYSYNGENVLNEIKFNSDDEKFVRIEISQNASNIKLEFTKVLYESVSEKMEFKKTVEKSDLESGFNSDTRSSVFYFRNPMKVPIHRAMLFIKENKFERKVNVFFKNSSKEFELLEEGTIFHKQNGSSEINLVFSKPISSELKIEIFDGDDDPLTLEKMEVFILQEEIIFPLKLENDSESIQNLRIYYGNPYAFYPEFDFEKTFSDSIHLNEAIIQKESENENFGYSIGEPPVSTWIIRGFFFSV
;
A
#
# COMPACT_ATOMS: atom_id res chain seq x y z
N MET A 1 12.37 -32.38 21.27
CA MET A 1 11.22 -33.04 20.60
C MET A 1 10.28 -33.78 21.56
N PHE A 2 10.69 -34.18 22.77
CA PHE A 2 9.85 -34.88 23.76
C PHE A 2 8.91 -34.00 24.62
N LYS A 3 8.84 -32.68 24.38
CA LYS A 3 8.14 -31.71 25.26
C LYS A 3 6.79 -31.21 24.72
N LEU A 4 6.31 -31.73 23.59
CA LEU A 4 5.10 -31.23 22.91
C LEU A 4 3.84 -32.08 23.11
N TYR A 5 3.92 -33.25 23.75
CA TYR A 5 2.78 -34.18 23.81
C TYR A 5 1.96 -34.14 25.10
N PHE A 6 2.45 -33.51 26.17
CA PHE A 6 1.83 -33.62 27.51
C PHE A 6 1.24 -32.33 28.09
N PHE A 7 1.40 -31.17 27.45
CA PHE A 7 1.03 -29.88 28.04
C PHE A 7 0.11 -29.00 27.19
N ASN A 8 -0.46 -29.52 26.10
CA ASN A 8 -1.60 -28.83 25.48
C ASN A 8 -2.89 -29.34 26.13
N PRO A 9 -3.71 -28.50 26.78
CA PRO A 9 -5.04 -28.90 27.17
C PRO A 9 -5.77 -29.30 25.89
N MET A 10 -6.19 -30.56 25.81
CA MET A 10 -7.07 -31.02 24.75
C MET A 10 -8.42 -30.32 24.95
N ASP A 11 -8.63 -29.17 24.34
CA ASP A 11 -9.90 -28.42 24.39
C ASP A 11 -11.02 -29.07 23.55
N ASP A 12 -10.91 -30.36 23.24
CA ASP A 12 -11.94 -31.09 22.51
C ASP A 12 -12.13 -32.51 23.08
N VAL A 13 -12.38 -32.58 24.39
CA VAL A 13 -12.82 -33.82 25.06
C VAL A 13 -14.33 -33.94 24.95
N ASN A 14 -14.81 -34.42 23.79
CA ASN A 14 -16.12 -35.07 23.74
C ASN A 14 -16.22 -36.21 22.71
N ARG A 15 -15.10 -36.86 22.38
CA ARG A 15 -15.11 -38.16 21.70
C ARG A 15 -14.20 -39.13 22.44
N LEU A 16 -14.78 -40.26 22.87
CA LEU A 16 -14.09 -41.42 23.43
C LEU A 16 -12.75 -41.60 22.70
N PHE A 17 -11.63 -41.55 23.44
CA PHE A 17 -10.26 -41.66 22.93
C PHE A 17 -10.08 -42.83 21.92
N LEU A 18 -10.84 -43.91 22.09
CA LEU A 18 -10.86 -45.10 21.22
C LEU A 18 -11.69 -44.97 19.92
N LEU A 19 -12.54 -43.95 19.80
CA LEU A 19 -13.35 -43.62 18.61
C LEU A 19 -12.84 -42.34 17.90
N ASN A 20 -11.60 -41.93 18.21
CA ASN A 20 -10.95 -40.83 17.51
C ASN A 20 -10.46 -41.32 16.14
N GLU A 21 -10.76 -40.56 15.08
CA GLU A 21 -10.30 -40.83 13.71
C GLU A 21 -8.77 -41.00 13.64
N ARG A 22 -8.03 -40.25 14.47
CA ARG A 22 -6.57 -40.37 14.60
C ARG A 22 -6.17 -41.74 15.15
N PHE A 23 -6.82 -42.21 16.21
CA PHE A 23 -6.57 -43.52 16.81
C PHE A 23 -6.91 -44.65 15.83
N ALA A 24 -8.04 -44.54 15.12
CA ALA A 24 -8.46 -45.51 14.12
C ALA A 24 -7.44 -45.67 12.99
N LEU A 25 -6.87 -44.56 12.48
CA LEU A 25 -5.87 -44.59 11.41
C LEU A 25 -4.54 -45.24 11.85
N TYR A 26 -4.06 -44.97 13.06
CA TYR A 26 -2.86 -45.60 13.59
C TYR A 26 -3.06 -47.09 13.93
N VAL A 27 -4.23 -47.46 14.44
CA VAL A 27 -4.60 -48.87 14.66
C VAL A 27 -4.70 -49.61 13.32
N LEU A 28 -5.31 -49.01 12.31
CA LEU A 28 -5.42 -49.59 10.97
C LEU A 28 -4.06 -49.77 10.30
N SER A 29 -3.17 -48.78 10.41
CA SER A 29 -1.77 -48.90 9.97
C SER A 29 -1.04 -50.04 10.69
N SER A 30 -1.24 -50.17 12.00
CA SER A 30 -0.63 -51.24 12.80
C SER A 30 -1.18 -52.62 12.43
N LEU A 31 -2.48 -52.72 12.15
CA LEU A 31 -3.13 -53.96 11.68
C LEU A 31 -2.64 -54.36 10.28
N PHE A 32 -2.42 -53.41 9.36
CA PHE A 32 -1.84 -53.71 8.06
C PHE A 32 -0.39 -54.19 8.18
N LEU A 33 0.43 -53.55 9.02
CA LEU A 33 1.80 -54.02 9.27
C LEU A 33 1.83 -55.39 9.98
N PHE A 34 0.95 -55.62 10.95
CA PHE A 34 0.83 -56.92 11.63
C PHE A 34 0.34 -58.02 10.68
N GLY A 35 -0.62 -57.69 9.80
CA GLY A 35 -1.06 -58.56 8.72
C GLY A 35 0.10 -58.96 7.82
N THR A 36 0.98 -58.03 7.44
CA THR A 36 2.15 -58.37 6.62
C THR A 36 3.11 -59.33 7.31
N TYR A 37 3.34 -59.17 8.61
CA TYR A 37 4.17 -60.08 9.40
C TYR A 37 3.57 -61.49 9.47
N TYR A 38 2.25 -61.60 9.68
CA TYR A 38 1.57 -62.89 9.79
C TYR A 38 1.49 -63.63 8.45
N ILE A 39 1.16 -62.93 7.36
CA ILE A 39 1.09 -63.55 6.04
C ILE A 39 2.52 -63.97 5.63
N GLN A 40 3.56 -63.15 5.88
CA GLN A 40 4.96 -63.47 5.56
C GLN A 40 5.45 -64.77 6.25
N LYS A 41 4.92 -65.08 7.44
CA LYS A 41 5.19 -66.32 8.18
C LYS A 41 4.56 -67.55 7.52
N ASN A 42 3.44 -67.40 6.81
CA ASN A 42 2.67 -68.51 6.21
C ASN A 42 3.00 -68.81 4.74
N LYS A 43 4.08 -68.24 4.18
CA LYS A 43 4.66 -68.56 2.85
C LYS A 43 3.75 -68.49 1.62
N ASP A 44 2.48 -68.11 1.73
CA ASP A 44 1.58 -68.04 0.58
C ASP A 44 1.43 -66.63 -0.03
N SER A 45 1.53 -66.60 -1.35
CA SER A 45 1.23 -65.51 -2.29
C SER A 45 1.96 -64.17 -2.12
N PHE A 46 3.13 -64.05 -2.78
CA PHE A 46 4.03 -62.89 -2.82
C PHE A 46 3.40 -61.53 -3.19
N TRP A 47 2.25 -61.52 -3.89
CA TRP A 47 1.63 -60.27 -4.38
C TRP A 47 0.79 -59.57 -3.31
N PHE A 48 0.09 -60.32 -2.45
CA PHE A 48 -0.81 -59.74 -1.44
C PHE A 48 -0.05 -59.02 -0.30
N HIS A 49 1.09 -59.56 0.16
CA HIS A 49 1.90 -58.93 1.21
C HIS A 49 2.37 -57.53 0.83
N ARG A 50 2.74 -57.32 -0.44
CA ARG A 50 3.22 -56.03 -0.92
C ARG A 50 2.11 -54.99 -0.89
N GLY A 51 0.89 -55.37 -1.24
CA GLY A 51 -0.29 -54.50 -1.16
C GLY A 51 -0.53 -53.98 0.27
N PHE A 52 -0.49 -54.88 1.26
CA PHE A 52 -0.67 -54.49 2.67
C PHE A 52 0.45 -53.58 3.20
N ILE A 53 1.70 -53.78 2.79
CA ILE A 53 2.82 -52.88 3.15
C ILE A 53 2.55 -51.47 2.62
N TYR A 54 2.18 -51.33 1.35
CA TYR A 54 1.89 -50.01 0.76
C TYR A 54 0.65 -49.37 1.37
N MET A 55 -0.38 -50.16 1.70
CA MET A 55 -1.59 -49.67 2.36
C MET A 55 -1.29 -49.14 3.77
N GLY A 56 -0.46 -49.86 4.54
CA GLY A 56 0.00 -49.40 5.85
C GLY A 56 0.85 -48.14 5.79
N ILE A 57 1.77 -48.05 4.82
CA ILE A 57 2.57 -46.82 4.59
C ILE A 57 1.66 -45.63 4.23
N PHE A 58 0.69 -45.86 3.34
CA PHE A 58 -0.25 -44.83 2.91
C PHE A 58 -1.11 -44.33 4.07
N THR A 59 -1.70 -45.23 4.86
CA THR A 59 -2.52 -44.83 6.01
C THR A 59 -1.70 -44.13 7.09
N PHE A 60 -0.44 -44.49 7.27
CA PHE A 60 0.45 -43.81 8.21
C PHE A 60 0.75 -42.36 7.78
N ILE A 61 1.07 -42.14 6.51
CA ILE A 61 1.27 -40.79 5.96
C ILE A 61 -0.04 -39.99 6.07
N LEU A 62 -1.16 -40.59 5.66
CA LEU A 62 -2.47 -39.93 5.70
C LEU A 62 -2.84 -39.50 7.13
N GLY A 63 -2.61 -40.35 8.11
CA GLY A 63 -2.83 -40.03 9.53
C GLY A 63 -2.04 -38.80 9.98
N THR A 64 -0.76 -38.70 9.61
CA THR A 64 0.05 -37.52 9.95
C THR A 64 -0.37 -36.24 9.22
N LEU A 65 -0.86 -36.35 7.98
CA LEU A 65 -1.40 -35.19 7.24
C LEU A 65 -2.70 -34.69 7.87
N ILE A 66 -3.59 -35.59 8.27
CA ILE A 66 -4.83 -35.24 9.00
C ILE A 66 -4.48 -34.58 10.35
N ASP A 67 -3.46 -35.06 11.03
CA ASP A 67 -3.00 -34.47 12.29
C ASP A 67 -2.50 -33.03 12.11
N VAL A 68 -1.74 -32.75 11.03
CA VAL A 68 -1.37 -31.38 10.64
C VAL A 68 -2.60 -30.51 10.34
N TYR A 69 -3.61 -31.07 9.66
CA TYR A 69 -4.83 -30.33 9.32
C TYR A 69 -5.56 -29.78 10.56
N HIS A 70 -5.67 -30.60 11.59
CA HIS A 70 -6.38 -30.24 12.82
C HIS A 70 -5.52 -29.50 13.86
N THR A 71 -4.19 -29.62 13.79
CA THR A 71 -3.29 -29.00 14.78
C THR A 71 -2.87 -27.60 14.35
N VAL A 72 -2.73 -27.35 13.04
CA VAL A 72 -2.28 -26.07 12.49
C VAL A 72 -3.48 -25.32 11.91
N HIS A 73 -3.98 -24.34 12.66
CA HIS A 73 -5.19 -23.57 12.30
C HIS A 73 -4.95 -22.60 11.14
N ASN A 74 -3.75 -21.99 11.07
CA ASN A 74 -3.41 -21.03 10.02
C ASN A 74 -3.13 -21.77 8.69
N GLU A 75 -3.85 -21.36 7.63
CA GLU A 75 -3.82 -22.01 6.32
C GLU A 75 -2.43 -22.02 5.68
N HIS A 76 -1.66 -20.93 5.82
CA HIS A 76 -0.32 -20.82 5.27
C HIS A 76 0.63 -21.83 5.91
N TYR A 77 0.66 -21.88 7.24
CA TYR A 77 1.50 -22.82 7.99
C TYR A 77 1.04 -24.28 7.83
N ARG A 78 -0.26 -24.51 7.69
CA ARG A 78 -0.82 -25.84 7.43
C ARG A 78 -0.36 -26.39 6.09
N ASN A 79 -0.39 -25.55 5.04
CA ASN A 79 0.09 -25.97 3.73
C ASN A 79 1.59 -26.29 3.76
N LEU A 80 2.41 -25.48 4.45
CA LEU A 80 3.83 -25.79 4.65
C LEU A 80 4.03 -27.09 5.44
N GLY A 81 3.22 -27.32 6.48
CA GLY A 81 3.24 -28.54 7.29
C GLY A 81 3.10 -29.82 6.45
N TYR A 82 2.21 -29.83 5.46
CA TYR A 82 2.09 -30.97 4.54
C TYR A 82 3.37 -31.24 3.74
N SER A 83 4.05 -30.19 3.27
CA SER A 83 5.31 -30.34 2.53
C SER A 83 6.42 -30.91 3.43
N TYR A 84 6.49 -30.48 4.69
CA TYR A 84 7.45 -31.03 5.65
C TYR A 84 7.19 -32.51 5.98
N VAL A 85 5.93 -32.89 6.18
CA VAL A 85 5.55 -34.29 6.43
C VAL A 85 5.96 -35.17 5.26
N LEU A 86 5.60 -34.79 4.03
CA LEU A 86 5.97 -35.55 2.83
C LEU A 86 7.50 -35.63 2.64
N ALA A 87 8.22 -34.53 2.86
CA ALA A 87 9.69 -34.51 2.79
C ALA A 87 10.33 -35.44 3.82
N PHE A 88 9.81 -35.45 5.05
CA PHE A 88 10.28 -36.33 6.11
C PHE A 88 10.10 -37.80 5.75
N TYR A 89 8.90 -38.20 5.29
CA TYR A 89 8.64 -39.58 4.89
C TYR A 89 9.46 -40.01 3.66
N ALA A 90 9.58 -39.13 2.65
CA ALA A 90 10.44 -39.38 1.51
C ALA A 90 11.89 -39.65 1.95
N ALA A 91 12.43 -38.81 2.84
CA ALA A 91 13.79 -38.96 3.34
C ALA A 91 13.97 -40.25 4.14
N VAL A 92 13.06 -40.57 5.07
CA VAL A 92 13.13 -41.79 5.88
C VAL A 92 13.04 -43.05 5.02
N PHE A 93 12.11 -43.10 4.06
CA PHE A 93 11.93 -44.28 3.21
C PHE A 93 13.09 -44.47 2.22
N LEU A 94 13.60 -43.40 1.63
CA LEU A 94 14.79 -43.50 0.79
C LEU A 94 16.02 -43.89 1.63
N PHE A 95 16.20 -43.29 2.82
CA PHE A 95 17.29 -43.63 3.73
C PHE A 95 17.29 -45.12 4.08
N ILE A 96 16.18 -45.63 4.63
CA ILE A 96 16.06 -47.03 5.04
C ILE A 96 16.10 -47.94 3.81
N GLY A 97 15.44 -47.55 2.72
CA GLY A 97 15.37 -48.30 1.48
C GLY A 97 16.73 -48.49 0.81
N PHE A 98 17.61 -47.50 0.85
CA PHE A 98 18.99 -47.63 0.34
C PHE A 98 19.92 -48.29 1.37
N LYS A 99 19.85 -47.92 2.66
CA LYS A 99 20.70 -48.47 3.72
C LYS A 99 20.53 -49.98 3.88
N TYR A 100 19.29 -50.46 3.84
CA TYR A 100 18.96 -51.89 4.00
C TYR A 100 18.57 -52.56 2.69
N SER A 101 18.75 -51.89 1.55
CA SER A 101 18.43 -52.39 0.20
C SER A 101 16.97 -52.83 -0.02
N PHE A 102 16.03 -52.41 0.82
CA PHE A 102 14.60 -52.72 0.68
C PHE A 102 13.98 -52.01 -0.53
N ARG A 103 13.69 -52.79 -1.59
CA ARG A 103 13.12 -52.28 -2.84
C ARG A 103 11.78 -51.56 -2.64
N SER A 104 10.89 -52.08 -1.80
CA SER A 104 9.56 -51.48 -1.58
C SER A 104 9.63 -50.09 -0.95
N LEU A 105 10.55 -49.87 0.01
CA LEU A 105 10.75 -48.57 0.64
C LEU A 105 11.39 -47.55 -0.31
N ARG A 106 12.29 -48.00 -1.19
CA ARG A 106 12.83 -47.13 -2.26
C ARG A 106 11.72 -46.65 -3.18
N ILE A 107 10.86 -47.56 -3.64
CA ILE A 107 9.72 -47.22 -4.51
C ILE A 107 8.75 -46.27 -3.78
N ALA A 108 8.39 -46.57 -2.53
CA ALA A 108 7.53 -45.70 -1.73
C ALA A 108 8.13 -44.30 -1.56
N GLY A 109 9.42 -44.21 -1.23
CA GLY A 109 10.13 -42.94 -1.10
C GLY A 109 10.13 -42.12 -2.40
N PHE A 110 10.33 -42.75 -3.56
CA PHE A 110 10.23 -42.08 -4.86
C PHE A 110 8.82 -41.58 -5.17
N ILE A 111 7.78 -42.37 -4.86
CA ILE A 111 6.38 -41.96 -5.04
C ILE A 111 6.06 -40.74 -4.16
N VAL A 112 6.44 -40.78 -2.87
CA VAL A 112 6.22 -39.65 -1.95
C VAL A 112 6.99 -38.40 -2.41
N THR A 113 8.21 -38.58 -2.93
CA THR A 113 9.00 -37.47 -3.51
C THR A 113 8.29 -36.88 -4.74
N ALA A 114 7.73 -37.72 -5.62
CA ALA A 114 6.99 -37.26 -6.78
C ALA A 114 5.74 -36.46 -6.39
N VAL A 115 5.03 -36.89 -5.34
CA VAL A 115 3.88 -36.14 -4.79
C VAL A 115 4.32 -34.79 -4.21
N LEU A 116 5.43 -34.75 -3.44
CA LEU A 116 5.99 -33.52 -2.90
C LEU A 116 6.36 -32.52 -3.99
N VAL A 117 7.10 -32.98 -5.02
CA VAL A 117 7.53 -32.13 -6.14
C VAL A 117 6.32 -31.68 -6.98
N GLY A 118 5.35 -32.58 -7.21
CA GLY A 118 4.10 -32.24 -7.89
C GLY A 118 3.33 -31.16 -7.16
N LYS A 119 3.15 -31.30 -5.84
CA LYS A 119 2.51 -30.28 -5.01
C LYS A 119 3.26 -28.94 -5.11
N PHE A 120 4.58 -28.97 -4.97
CA PHE A 120 5.39 -27.76 -5.06
C PHE A 120 5.18 -27.04 -6.41
N TYR A 121 5.23 -27.79 -7.51
CA TYR A 121 5.10 -27.23 -8.86
C TYR A 121 3.69 -26.73 -9.20
N PHE A 122 2.65 -27.50 -8.86
CA PHE A 122 1.27 -27.18 -9.23
C PHE A 122 0.58 -26.23 -8.25
N TYR A 123 1.02 -26.16 -6.99
CA TYR A 123 0.39 -25.35 -5.96
C TYR A 123 1.34 -24.30 -5.39
N ASP A 124 2.45 -24.70 -4.76
CA ASP A 124 3.29 -23.77 -3.99
C ASP A 124 3.96 -22.69 -4.89
N ILE A 125 4.45 -23.04 -6.08
CA ILE A 125 5.05 -22.10 -7.04
C ILE A 125 4.04 -21.03 -7.51
N TRP A 126 2.76 -21.39 -7.59
CA TRP A 126 1.70 -20.49 -8.08
C TRP A 126 1.20 -19.51 -7.02
N THR A 127 1.44 -19.79 -5.75
CA THR A 127 1.13 -18.87 -4.64
C THR A 127 2.25 -17.86 -4.38
N MET A 128 3.44 -18.06 -4.96
CA MET A 128 4.59 -17.15 -4.83
C MET A 128 4.55 -15.96 -5.81
N SER A 129 5.26 -14.89 -5.46
CA SER A 129 5.46 -13.71 -6.30
C SER A 129 6.17 -14.05 -7.62
N LYS A 130 5.96 -13.23 -8.66
CA LYS A 130 6.44 -13.53 -10.03
C LYS A 130 7.95 -13.78 -10.10
N ILE A 131 8.77 -13.03 -9.36
CA ILE A 131 10.23 -13.20 -9.38
C ILE A 131 10.66 -14.50 -8.68
N VAL A 132 10.06 -14.79 -7.52
CA VAL A 132 10.33 -16.02 -6.76
C VAL A 132 9.91 -17.24 -7.57
N ARG A 133 8.77 -17.16 -8.27
CA ARG A 133 8.30 -18.19 -9.20
C ARG A 133 9.32 -18.50 -10.30
N ILE A 134 9.91 -17.47 -10.90
CA ILE A 134 10.93 -17.62 -11.95
C ILE A 134 12.17 -18.30 -11.37
N ILE A 135 12.68 -17.82 -10.23
CA ILE A 135 13.85 -18.39 -9.57
C ILE A 135 13.59 -19.86 -9.18
N ALA A 136 12.45 -20.15 -8.55
CA ALA A 136 12.04 -21.50 -8.16
C ALA A 136 11.88 -22.45 -9.37
N GLY A 137 11.37 -21.95 -10.50
CA GLY A 137 11.28 -22.70 -11.74
C GLY A 137 12.67 -23.07 -12.30
N PHE A 138 13.60 -22.10 -12.32
CA PHE A 138 14.97 -22.34 -12.78
C PHE A 138 15.75 -23.29 -11.87
N THR A 139 15.63 -23.16 -10.55
CA THR A 139 16.30 -24.04 -9.58
C THR A 139 15.77 -25.47 -9.68
N LEU A 140 14.46 -25.64 -9.83
CA LEU A 140 13.83 -26.94 -10.00
C LEU A 140 14.23 -27.59 -11.34
N GLY A 141 14.24 -26.81 -12.44
CA GLY A 141 14.71 -27.28 -13.74
C GLY A 141 16.18 -27.73 -13.71
N THR A 142 17.05 -26.94 -13.09
CA THR A 142 18.46 -27.28 -12.88
C THR A 142 18.60 -28.53 -12.01
N GLY A 143 17.80 -28.64 -10.95
CA GLY A 143 17.74 -29.81 -10.09
C GLY A 143 17.39 -31.08 -10.85
N PHE A 144 16.38 -31.05 -11.72
CA PHE A 144 16.02 -32.20 -12.55
C PHE A 144 17.11 -32.59 -13.54
N ILE A 145 17.81 -31.63 -14.13
CA ILE A 145 18.95 -31.92 -15.02
C ILE A 145 20.05 -32.65 -14.24
N LEU A 146 20.40 -32.16 -13.04
CA LEU A 146 21.39 -32.80 -12.18
C LEU A 146 20.98 -34.22 -11.77
N VAL A 147 19.71 -34.41 -11.38
CA VAL A 147 19.16 -35.73 -11.04
C VAL A 147 19.17 -36.67 -12.24
N SER A 148 18.84 -36.17 -13.44
CA SER A 148 18.85 -36.94 -14.69
C SER A 148 20.26 -37.41 -15.05
N LEU A 149 21.25 -36.51 -15.03
CA LEU A 149 22.65 -36.83 -15.28
C LEU A 149 23.19 -37.84 -14.25
N PHE A 150 22.78 -37.69 -12.99
CA PHE A 150 23.14 -38.62 -11.94
C PHE A 150 22.52 -40.00 -12.17
N TYR A 151 21.22 -40.06 -12.47
CA TYR A 151 20.55 -41.31 -12.80
C TYR A 151 21.25 -42.01 -13.97
N GLN A 152 21.58 -41.28 -15.03
CA GLN A 152 22.28 -41.84 -16.19
C GLN A 152 23.65 -42.43 -15.83
N LYS A 153 24.39 -41.77 -14.93
CA LYS A 153 25.72 -42.20 -14.47
C LYS A 153 25.68 -43.38 -13.48
N PHE A 154 24.61 -43.52 -12.71
CA PHE A 154 24.52 -44.49 -11.61
C PHE A 154 23.39 -45.52 -11.75
N LYS A 155 22.62 -45.52 -12.84
CA LYS A 155 21.48 -46.43 -13.07
C LYS A 155 21.84 -47.89 -12.78
N ASP A 156 23.00 -48.34 -13.23
CA ASP A 156 23.43 -49.74 -13.11
C ASP A 156 23.80 -50.09 -11.66
N LYS A 157 24.33 -49.11 -10.89
CA LYS A 157 24.63 -49.25 -9.46
C LYS A 157 23.39 -49.12 -8.56
N ILE A 158 22.43 -48.28 -8.94
CA ILE A 158 21.14 -48.12 -8.24
C ILE A 158 20.30 -49.40 -8.32
N ILE A 159 20.41 -50.12 -9.44
CA ILE A 159 19.64 -51.34 -9.71
C ILE A 159 20.26 -52.57 -9.02
N ASN A 160 21.59 -52.65 -8.86
CA ASN A 160 22.22 -53.94 -8.57
C ASN A 160 23.11 -54.09 -7.30
N ASP A 161 23.47 -53.06 -6.50
CA ASP A 161 24.26 -53.37 -5.28
C ASP A 161 24.29 -52.37 -4.10
N GLN A 162 24.66 -52.91 -2.92
CA GLN A 162 24.45 -52.39 -1.56
C GLN A 162 25.27 -51.15 -1.11
N ASN A 163 26.14 -50.58 -1.96
CA ASN A 163 27.17 -49.61 -1.51
C ASN A 163 27.08 -48.19 -2.10
N THR A 164 25.91 -47.75 -2.55
CA THR A 164 25.67 -46.38 -3.04
C THR A 164 25.17 -45.38 -1.97
N SER A 165 25.15 -45.78 -0.70
CA SER A 165 24.46 -45.04 0.37
C SER A 165 25.09 -43.67 0.69
N GLY A 166 26.41 -43.54 0.78
CA GLY A 166 27.05 -42.32 1.32
C GLY A 166 26.83 -41.03 0.49
N LEU A 167 26.87 -41.12 -0.84
CA LEU A 167 26.85 -39.94 -1.71
C LEU A 167 25.42 -39.49 -2.07
N LEU A 168 24.47 -40.43 -2.09
CA LEU A 168 23.04 -40.15 -2.25
C LEU A 168 22.46 -39.53 -0.97
N LEU A 169 22.99 -39.90 0.21
CA LEU A 169 22.71 -39.25 1.50
C LEU A 169 23.21 -37.81 1.57
N LEU A 170 24.37 -37.52 0.97
CA LEU A 170 24.91 -36.17 0.90
C LEU A 170 23.98 -35.25 0.09
N PHE A 171 23.48 -35.71 -1.05
CA PHE A 171 22.54 -34.94 -1.87
C PHE A 171 21.16 -34.78 -1.25
N LEU A 172 20.65 -35.81 -0.55
CA LEU A 172 19.37 -35.69 0.18
C LEU A 172 19.47 -34.73 1.36
N ALA A 173 20.64 -34.70 2.04
CA ALA A 173 20.94 -33.72 3.08
C ALA A 173 21.09 -32.31 2.52
N ILE A 174 21.73 -32.12 1.35
CA ILE A 174 21.85 -30.83 0.66
C ILE A 174 20.46 -30.34 0.19
N PHE A 175 19.63 -31.22 -0.37
CA PHE A 175 18.28 -30.86 -0.79
C PHE A 175 17.41 -30.50 0.42
N ALA A 176 17.47 -31.27 1.51
CA ALA A 176 16.74 -30.97 2.75
C ALA A 176 17.22 -29.67 3.42
N SER A 177 18.51 -29.32 3.33
CA SER A 177 19.04 -28.08 3.91
C SER A 177 18.66 -26.83 3.10
N PHE A 178 18.40 -26.94 1.79
CA PHE A 178 17.81 -25.85 1.01
C PHE A 178 16.36 -25.53 1.43
N PHE A 179 15.58 -26.52 1.89
CA PHE A 179 14.20 -26.34 2.35
C PHE A 179 14.07 -26.10 3.87
N ALA A 180 15.12 -26.33 4.66
CA ALA A 180 15.12 -26.14 6.11
C ALA A 180 15.56 -24.73 6.56
N SER A 181 15.49 -23.74 5.66
CA SER A 181 15.68 -22.35 6.07
C SER A 181 14.50 -21.94 6.94
N PRO A 182 14.71 -21.55 8.22
CA PRO A 182 13.62 -21.06 9.05
C PRO A 182 13.03 -19.82 8.38
N LEU A 183 11.71 -19.82 8.15
CA LEU A 183 10.91 -18.65 7.83
C LEU A 183 10.88 -17.72 9.06
N ASN A 184 12.02 -17.16 9.42
CA ASN A 184 12.03 -15.97 10.25
C ASN A 184 11.45 -14.83 9.39
N ALA A 185 10.70 -13.93 10.02
CA ALA A 185 10.32 -12.67 9.38
C ALA A 185 11.57 -12.06 8.75
N GLU A 186 11.53 -11.87 7.42
CA GLU A 186 12.65 -11.38 6.63
C GLU A 186 13.20 -10.11 7.29
N LYS A 187 14.43 -10.17 7.80
CA LYS A 187 15.11 -8.97 8.28
C LYS A 187 15.28 -8.05 7.09
N ILE A 188 14.82 -6.82 7.22
CA ILE A 188 14.98 -5.85 6.15
C ILE A 188 16.46 -5.48 6.02
N ASP A 189 17.00 -5.59 4.81
CA ASP A 189 18.27 -4.96 4.49
C ASP A 189 18.06 -3.46 4.35
N THR A 190 18.57 -2.69 5.30
CA THR A 190 18.46 -1.23 5.31
C THR A 190 19.54 -0.54 4.48
N LYS A 191 20.56 -1.26 4.00
CA LYS A 191 21.71 -0.67 3.28
C LYS A 191 21.34 0.00 1.96
N GLY A 192 20.29 -0.46 1.30
CA GLY A 192 19.79 0.16 0.07
C GLY A 192 19.13 1.53 0.26
N TYR A 193 18.87 1.95 1.50
CA TYR A 193 18.18 3.20 1.83
C TYR A 193 19.16 4.27 2.26
N ARG A 194 19.13 5.43 1.59
CA ARG A 194 20.08 6.51 1.83
C ARG A 194 19.80 7.28 3.11
N TYR A 195 18.53 7.45 3.47
CA TYR A 195 18.12 8.28 4.59
C TYR A 195 17.23 7.53 5.55
N TYR A 196 17.25 7.95 6.81
CA TYR A 196 16.27 7.52 7.79
C TYR A 196 15.88 8.67 8.73
N LYS A 197 14.70 8.55 9.33
CA LYS A 197 14.21 9.41 10.42
C LYS A 197 13.69 8.54 11.56
N GLU A 198 13.96 8.95 12.79
CA GLU A 198 13.38 8.29 13.97
C GLU A 198 11.94 8.76 14.18
N ILE A 199 11.07 7.84 14.62
CA ILE A 199 9.68 8.09 14.93
C ILE A 199 9.51 7.94 16.44
N GLN A 200 9.20 9.05 17.10
CA GLN A 200 8.90 9.07 18.52
C GLN A 200 7.39 8.95 18.72
N ILE A 201 6.98 7.97 19.52
CA ILE A 201 5.58 7.78 19.90
C ILE A 201 5.40 8.39 21.30
N PRO A 202 4.55 9.42 21.48
CA PRO A 202 4.24 9.96 22.80
C PRO A 202 3.67 8.86 23.71
N LYS A 203 4.05 8.88 24.99
CA LYS A 203 3.51 7.94 25.99
C LYS A 203 1.99 8.04 26.01
N LEU A 204 1.32 6.90 25.81
CA LEU A 204 -0.13 6.81 25.85
C LEU A 204 -0.61 7.21 27.27
N SER A 205 -1.26 8.35 27.39
CA SER A 205 -2.12 8.63 28.54
C SER A 205 -3.40 7.82 28.36
N ASN A 206 -3.53 6.72 29.10
CA ASN A 206 -4.76 5.95 29.14
C ASN A 206 -5.93 6.90 29.46
N PRO A 207 -6.96 7.00 28.61
CA PRO A 207 -8.16 7.71 28.99
C PRO A 207 -8.79 6.95 30.16
N THR A 208 -8.92 7.65 31.29
CA THR A 208 -9.62 7.17 32.48
C THR A 208 -11.01 6.65 32.09
N GLY A 209 -11.27 5.36 32.34
CA GLY A 209 -12.62 4.78 32.36
C GLY A 209 -13.10 4.11 31.08
N SER A 210 -12.41 3.08 30.58
CA SER A 210 -13.04 2.12 29.65
C SER A 210 -12.41 0.73 29.81
N GLU A 211 -13.28 -0.28 29.87
CA GLU A 211 -12.99 -1.68 30.20
C GLU A 211 -11.93 -2.33 29.31
N GLU A 212 -11.21 -3.30 29.88
CA GLU A 212 -10.18 -4.13 29.26
C GLU A 212 -10.78 -5.03 28.17
N GLY A 213 -11.00 -4.44 26.99
CA GLY A 213 -11.22 -5.13 25.72
C GLY A 213 -10.31 -4.52 24.66
N GLU A 214 -9.61 -5.36 23.90
CA GLU A 214 -8.60 -5.05 22.88
C GLU A 214 -8.77 -3.73 22.12
N LYS A 215 -8.30 -2.61 22.68
CA LYS A 215 -8.16 -1.37 21.92
C LYS A 215 -6.88 -1.46 21.10
N LEU A 216 -7.03 -1.78 19.81
CA LEU A 216 -5.95 -1.68 18.82
C LEU A 216 -5.53 -0.21 18.71
N PHE A 217 -4.28 0.10 19.06
CA PHE A 217 -3.72 1.44 18.94
C PHE A 217 -2.87 1.55 17.67
N TYR A 218 -3.14 2.57 16.86
CA TYR A 218 -2.38 2.89 15.66
C TYR A 218 -1.59 4.19 15.84
N GLY A 219 -0.38 4.25 15.27
CA GLY A 219 0.40 5.46 15.14
C GLY A 219 0.06 6.15 13.82
N ARG A 220 -0.02 7.48 13.83
CA ARG A 220 -0.10 8.31 12.63
C ARG A 220 1.10 9.24 12.57
N ILE A 221 1.69 9.42 11.39
CA ILE A 221 2.74 10.41 11.14
C ILE A 221 2.41 11.18 9.85
N LYS A 222 2.56 12.50 9.86
CA LYS A 222 2.51 13.30 8.63
C LYS A 222 3.90 13.29 8.00
N LEU A 223 3.97 13.00 6.71
CA LEU A 223 5.24 13.09 5.99
C LEU A 223 5.62 14.55 5.81
N ASP A 224 6.88 14.83 6.10
CA ASP A 224 7.48 16.14 5.92
C ASP A 224 8.11 16.29 4.54
N GLU A 225 8.57 17.51 4.26
CA GLU A 225 9.10 17.88 2.97
C GLU A 225 10.35 17.07 2.58
N ASP A 226 11.23 16.74 3.52
CA ASP A 226 12.46 15.98 3.22
C ASP A 226 12.13 14.58 2.72
N ILE A 227 11.21 13.87 3.41
CA ILE A 227 10.79 12.52 2.98
C ILE A 227 10.16 12.61 1.59
N VAL A 228 9.24 13.54 1.37
CA VAL A 228 8.52 13.66 0.10
C VAL A 228 9.46 14.03 -1.06
N ARG A 229 10.52 14.82 -0.80
CA ARG A 229 11.51 15.20 -1.82
C ARG A 229 12.45 14.07 -2.21
N HIS A 230 12.77 13.20 -1.25
CA HIS A 230 13.73 12.10 -1.39
C HIS A 230 13.09 10.71 -1.52
N SER A 231 11.77 10.60 -1.58
CA SER A 231 11.07 9.30 -1.53
C SER A 231 9.84 9.27 -2.43
N GLY A 232 9.73 8.19 -3.22
CA GLY A 232 8.49 7.81 -3.87
C GLY A 232 7.59 7.00 -2.91
N ILE A 233 6.42 6.60 -3.38
CA ILE A 233 5.53 5.74 -2.58
C ILE A 233 6.18 4.35 -2.35
N ASN A 234 7.00 3.91 -3.29
CA ASN A 234 7.53 2.54 -3.30
C ASN A 234 8.63 2.31 -2.26
N ASP A 235 9.43 3.32 -1.92
CA ASP A 235 10.68 3.13 -1.18
C ASP A 235 10.59 3.40 0.32
N ARG A 236 9.42 3.81 0.82
CA ARG A 236 9.24 4.03 2.26
C ARG A 236 9.15 2.70 2.99
N LYS A 237 9.89 2.56 4.08
CA LYS A 237 9.84 1.37 4.97
C LYS A 237 9.88 1.81 6.42
N ILE A 238 8.86 1.44 7.18
CA ILE A 238 8.88 1.57 8.64
C ILE A 238 9.51 0.31 9.21
N VAL A 239 10.48 0.48 10.11
CA VAL A 239 11.30 -0.61 10.66
C VAL A 239 11.32 -0.53 12.19
N TYR A 240 11.05 -1.67 12.81
CA TYR A 240 11.19 -1.92 14.25
C TYR A 240 11.97 -3.21 14.45
N ASN A 241 13.07 -3.17 15.22
CA ASN A 241 13.92 -4.33 15.50
C ASN A 241 14.28 -5.14 14.22
N ASP A 242 14.74 -4.45 13.17
CA ASP A 242 15.05 -5.01 11.84
C ASP A 242 13.87 -5.67 11.11
N ARG A 243 12.65 -5.51 11.58
CA ARG A 243 11.43 -6.04 10.95
C ARG A 243 10.64 -4.90 10.30
N LYS A 244 10.08 -5.18 9.12
CA LYS A 244 9.16 -4.27 8.43
C LYS A 244 7.86 -4.17 9.23
N VAL A 245 7.43 -2.94 9.49
CA VAL A 245 6.12 -2.65 10.08
C VAL A 245 5.17 -2.30 8.94
N PRO A 246 3.99 -2.95 8.86
CA PRO A 246 3.02 -2.65 7.81
C PRO A 246 2.42 -1.26 8.03
N PHE A 247 2.07 -0.59 6.94
CA PHE A 247 1.47 0.74 7.01
C PHE A 247 0.57 1.02 5.80
N ILE A 248 -0.33 1.99 5.96
CA ILE A 248 -1.09 2.61 4.86
C ILE A 248 -0.68 4.08 4.71
N SER A 249 -0.82 4.62 3.50
CA SER A 249 -0.59 6.04 3.19
C SER A 249 -1.91 6.66 2.74
N ARG A 250 -2.24 7.86 3.23
CA ARG A 250 -3.39 8.64 2.74
C ARG A 250 -3.04 10.13 2.62
N ASN A 251 -3.71 10.84 1.72
CA ASN A 251 -3.46 12.27 1.53
C ASN A 251 -3.95 13.07 2.75
N VAL A 252 -3.15 14.06 3.16
CA VAL A 252 -3.53 15.01 4.21
C VAL A 252 -4.44 16.08 3.62
N MET A 253 -5.63 16.20 4.21
CA MET A 253 -6.53 17.31 3.95
C MET A 253 -6.14 18.48 4.85
N GLY A 254 -5.98 19.67 4.27
CA GLY A 254 -5.79 20.90 5.00
C GLY A 254 -7.10 21.26 5.71
N ALA A 255 -7.06 21.30 7.04
CA ALA A 255 -8.10 21.91 7.84
C ALA A 255 -7.59 23.29 8.26
N TYR A 256 -8.07 24.34 7.58
CA TYR A 256 -7.93 25.69 8.12
C TYR A 256 -9.02 25.91 9.18
N GLU A 257 -8.75 26.73 10.19
CA GLU A 257 -9.80 27.07 11.15
C GLU A 257 -10.84 27.96 10.47
N GLY A 258 -12.11 27.55 10.56
CA GLY A 258 -13.23 28.43 10.29
C GLY A 258 -13.25 29.57 11.29
N GLY A 259 -13.98 30.64 10.97
CA GLY A 259 -14.06 31.78 11.86
C GLY A 259 -15.17 32.73 11.49
N GLU A 260 -15.18 33.87 12.17
CA GLU A 260 -16.19 34.91 11.99
C GLU A 260 -15.55 36.26 11.69
N LYS A 261 -16.23 37.07 10.87
CA LYS A 261 -15.89 38.47 10.66
C LYS A 261 -17.14 39.33 10.70
N LYS A 262 -16.98 40.57 11.17
CA LYS A 262 -18.03 41.57 11.10
C LYS A 262 -18.34 41.89 9.63
N VAL A 263 -19.62 41.97 9.30
CA VAL A 263 -20.10 42.33 7.96
C VAL A 263 -20.53 43.81 7.95
N ASN A 264 -20.34 44.47 6.81
CA ASN A 264 -20.71 45.89 6.67
C ASN A 264 -21.96 46.00 5.79
N LEU A 265 -23.04 46.52 6.38
CA LEU A 265 -24.24 46.91 5.64
C LEU A 265 -23.95 48.17 4.82
N LEU A 266 -24.12 48.10 3.50
CA LEU A 266 -23.90 49.22 2.60
C LEU A 266 -25.15 50.07 2.46
N PHE A 267 -26.30 49.43 2.24
CA PHE A 267 -27.59 50.11 2.19
C PHE A 267 -28.73 49.18 2.54
N GLN A 268 -29.84 49.79 2.95
CA GLN A 268 -31.11 49.16 3.26
C GLN A 268 -32.21 49.97 2.59
N GLU A 269 -33.05 49.32 1.81
CA GLU A 269 -34.17 49.93 1.09
C GLU A 269 -35.43 49.09 1.24
N LYS A 270 -36.60 49.70 1.00
CA LYS A 270 -37.86 48.98 0.83
C LYS A 270 -38.30 49.16 -0.61
N ASP A 271 -38.57 48.06 -1.30
CA ASP A 271 -39.08 48.09 -2.67
C ASP A 271 -40.54 48.56 -2.73
N GLU A 272 -41.07 48.80 -3.93
CA GLU A 272 -42.46 49.20 -4.21
C GLU A 272 -43.48 48.25 -3.57
N ASP A 273 -43.14 46.96 -3.48
CA ASP A 273 -43.93 45.91 -2.83
C ASP A 273 -43.72 45.81 -1.30
N MET A 274 -43.05 46.78 -0.69
CA MET A 274 -42.68 46.83 0.74
C MET A 274 -41.73 45.69 1.19
N ASN A 275 -41.12 44.98 0.25
CA ASN A 275 -40.07 43.99 0.52
C ASN A 275 -38.81 44.69 1.04
N GLY A 276 -38.16 44.11 2.05
CA GLY A 276 -36.91 44.65 2.58
C GLY A 276 -35.73 44.20 1.74
N ILE A 277 -34.93 45.14 1.25
CA ILE A 277 -33.69 44.88 0.51
C ILE A 277 -32.51 45.31 1.38
N TYR A 278 -31.57 44.40 1.60
CA TYR A 278 -30.33 44.66 2.31
C TYR A 278 -29.14 44.29 1.43
N VAL A 279 -28.18 45.21 1.29
CA VAL A 279 -26.94 44.93 0.57
C VAL A 279 -25.75 45.06 1.48
N LEU A 280 -24.98 43.98 1.55
CA LEU A 280 -23.87 43.78 2.46
C LEU A 280 -22.57 43.65 1.66
N LYS A 281 -21.50 44.27 2.15
CA LYS A 281 -20.15 44.04 1.64
C LYS A 281 -19.49 42.95 2.46
N LEU A 282 -19.06 41.89 1.78
CA LEU A 282 -18.30 40.83 2.39
C LEU A 282 -16.89 41.33 2.74
N PRO A 283 -16.38 41.03 3.95
CA PRO A 283 -15.03 41.40 4.35
C PRO A 283 -13.97 40.64 3.52
N LYS A 284 -12.69 40.87 3.78
CA LYS A 284 -11.64 39.98 3.23
C LYS A 284 -11.41 38.83 4.21
N ILE A 285 -11.66 37.59 3.80
CA ILE A 285 -11.36 36.38 4.59
C ILE A 285 -9.94 35.87 4.32
N PRO A 286 -9.36 35.02 5.20
CA PRO A 286 -8.09 34.36 4.94
C PRO A 286 -8.07 33.61 3.61
N SER A 287 -6.89 33.40 3.03
CA SER A 287 -6.75 32.55 1.85
C SER A 287 -7.20 31.12 2.16
N LYS A 288 -7.81 30.42 1.18
CA LYS A 288 -8.27 29.03 1.28
C LYS A 288 -9.45 28.79 2.24
N THR A 289 -10.23 29.84 2.49
CA THR A 289 -11.53 29.74 3.15
C THR A 289 -12.62 30.24 2.22
N ARG A 290 -13.86 29.82 2.47
CA ARG A 290 -15.05 30.29 1.76
C ARG A 290 -16.11 30.72 2.75
N TYR A 291 -17.00 31.60 2.31
CA TYR A 291 -18.16 31.98 3.11
C TYR A 291 -19.13 30.82 3.26
N LYS A 292 -19.74 30.73 4.44
CA LYS A 292 -20.67 29.67 4.81
C LYS A 292 -22.06 30.24 5.09
N SER A 293 -22.13 31.28 5.91
CA SER A 293 -23.41 31.88 6.33
C SER A 293 -23.24 33.30 6.84
N ILE A 294 -24.32 34.07 6.84
CA ILE A 294 -24.44 35.38 7.49
C ILE A 294 -25.43 35.23 8.64
N VAL A 295 -25.07 35.79 9.80
CA VAL A 295 -25.93 35.83 10.98
C VAL A 295 -26.77 37.11 10.93
N ALA A 296 -28.10 36.93 11.01
CA ALA A 296 -29.09 38.00 10.96
C ALA A 296 -30.03 37.91 12.17
N GLU A 297 -30.05 38.97 12.98
CA GLU A 297 -30.83 39.03 14.22
C GLU A 297 -31.93 40.09 14.10
N GLY A 298 -33.16 39.72 14.47
CA GLY A 298 -34.30 40.63 14.56
C GLY A 298 -34.74 40.86 16.00
N SER A 299 -35.38 42.00 16.26
CA SER A 299 -36.00 42.27 17.57
C SER A 299 -37.32 41.52 17.73
N GLY A 300 -37.48 40.76 18.81
CA GLY A 300 -38.71 40.03 19.13
C GLY A 300 -38.80 38.65 18.46
N GLU A 301 -40.00 38.08 18.41
CA GLU A 301 -40.26 36.82 17.72
C GLU A 301 -40.49 37.05 16.23
N TYR A 302 -39.88 36.23 15.39
CA TYR A 302 -39.98 36.37 13.94
C TYR A 302 -39.84 35.05 13.20
N GLU A 303 -40.45 34.98 12.02
CA GLU A 303 -40.16 34.00 10.97
C GLU A 303 -40.09 34.76 9.65
N ILE A 304 -38.93 34.73 9.00
CA ILE A 304 -38.65 35.53 7.82
C ILE A 304 -38.21 34.61 6.70
N LYS A 305 -38.87 34.74 5.56
CA LYS A 305 -38.53 34.06 4.31
C LYS A 305 -38.00 35.07 3.32
N GLY A 306 -36.94 34.70 2.63
CA GLY A 306 -36.27 35.58 1.70
C GLY A 306 -35.38 34.86 0.71
N ARG A 307 -34.72 35.66 -0.14
CA ARG A 307 -33.78 35.22 -1.16
C ARG A 307 -32.44 35.87 -0.96
N ILE A 308 -31.37 35.13 -1.25
CA ILE A 308 -30.01 35.65 -1.22
C ILE A 308 -29.41 35.64 -2.63
N TYR A 309 -28.80 36.77 -2.98
CA TYR A 309 -28.13 37.01 -4.25
C TYR A 309 -26.68 37.36 -3.98
N LEU A 310 -25.77 36.86 -4.82
CA LEU A 310 -24.34 37.10 -4.74
C LEU A 310 -23.88 37.93 -5.95
N GLY A 311 -22.90 38.81 -5.73
CA GLY A 311 -22.41 39.70 -6.78
C GLY A 311 -20.92 40.02 -6.66
N LYS A 312 -20.22 40.05 -7.81
CA LYS A 312 -18.81 40.49 -7.90
C LYS A 312 -18.70 42.01 -7.91
N THR A 313 -19.70 42.66 -8.49
CA THR A 313 -19.91 44.11 -8.56
C THR A 313 -21.32 44.45 -8.10
N LEU A 314 -21.60 45.74 -7.83
CA LEU A 314 -22.94 46.17 -7.39
C LEU A 314 -24.03 46.05 -8.47
N ASP A 315 -23.63 45.87 -9.72
CA ASP A 315 -24.53 45.78 -10.88
C ASP A 315 -24.72 44.34 -11.40
N ASP A 316 -24.07 43.35 -10.78
CA ASP A 316 -24.08 41.95 -11.21
C ASP A 316 -24.59 41.07 -10.07
N TRP A 317 -25.81 40.55 -10.19
CA TRP A 317 -26.49 39.78 -9.15
C TRP A 317 -26.92 38.42 -9.69
N LYS A 318 -26.49 37.36 -9.01
CA LYS A 318 -26.90 35.98 -9.25
C LYS A 318 -27.64 35.44 -8.04
N LEU A 319 -28.83 34.87 -8.25
CA LEU A 319 -29.55 34.16 -7.19
C LEU A 319 -28.73 32.96 -6.72
N ASP A 320 -28.49 32.85 -5.41
CA ASP A 320 -27.83 31.71 -4.79
C ASP A 320 -28.85 30.74 -4.18
N SER A 321 -29.70 31.21 -3.26
CA SER A 321 -30.66 30.35 -2.57
C SER A 321 -31.86 31.10 -1.96
N ASP A 322 -32.89 30.34 -1.61
CA ASP A 322 -33.98 30.80 -0.74
C ASP A 322 -33.67 30.40 0.71
N PHE A 323 -34.04 31.24 1.69
CA PHE A 323 -33.79 30.96 3.11
C PHE A 323 -35.01 31.20 3.98
N THR A 324 -34.99 30.60 5.17
CA THR A 324 -35.92 30.88 6.26
C THR A 324 -35.12 31.04 7.55
N ILE A 325 -35.29 32.17 8.24
CA ILE A 325 -34.74 32.41 9.58
C ILE A 325 -35.88 32.65 10.56
N TYR A 326 -35.72 32.22 11.80
CA TYR A 326 -36.74 32.42 12.82
C TYR A 326 -36.14 32.54 14.22
N SER A 327 -36.91 33.14 15.13
CA SER A 327 -36.65 33.20 16.56
C SER A 327 -37.98 33.10 17.29
N TYR A 328 -38.16 32.05 18.09
CA TYR A 328 -39.32 31.88 18.96
C TYR A 328 -38.84 31.76 20.41
N ASN A 329 -39.38 32.60 21.30
CA ASN A 329 -39.10 32.61 22.74
C ASN A 329 -37.60 32.61 23.14
N GLY A 330 -36.70 33.02 22.24
CA GLY A 330 -35.25 33.08 22.49
C GLY A 330 -34.50 31.74 22.59
N GLU A 331 -35.21 30.60 22.68
CA GLU A 331 -34.59 29.26 22.78
C GLU A 331 -34.55 28.51 21.44
N ASN A 332 -35.51 28.75 20.53
CA ASN A 332 -35.55 28.11 19.22
C ASN A 332 -35.22 29.14 18.13
N VAL A 333 -33.92 29.26 17.84
CA VAL A 333 -33.36 30.29 16.95
C VAL A 333 -32.66 29.64 15.76
N LEU A 334 -33.07 30.04 14.56
CA LEU A 334 -32.34 29.82 13.32
C LEU A 334 -32.07 31.19 12.70
N ASN A 335 -30.93 31.79 13.01
CA ASN A 335 -30.55 33.14 12.57
C ASN A 335 -29.45 33.14 11.50
N GLU A 336 -29.06 31.97 10.99
CA GLU A 336 -28.03 31.80 9.97
C GLU A 336 -28.64 31.67 8.57
N ILE A 337 -28.31 32.63 7.70
CA ILE A 337 -28.60 32.57 6.26
C ILE A 337 -27.40 31.93 5.57
N LYS A 338 -27.55 30.70 5.10
CA LYS A 338 -26.49 29.94 4.40
C LYS A 338 -26.43 30.34 2.93
N PHE A 339 -25.23 30.42 2.37
CA PHE A 339 -24.99 30.65 0.94
C PHE A 339 -23.62 30.10 0.57
N ASN A 340 -23.38 29.87 -0.73
CA ASN A 340 -22.09 29.36 -1.21
C ASN A 340 -21.43 30.42 -2.10
N SER A 341 -20.45 31.13 -1.55
CA SER A 341 -19.70 32.15 -2.28
C SER A 341 -18.28 31.67 -2.58
N ASP A 342 -17.85 31.90 -3.82
CA ASP A 342 -16.52 31.58 -4.32
C ASP A 342 -15.64 32.83 -4.38
N ASP A 343 -16.01 33.83 -5.20
CA ASP A 343 -15.25 35.06 -5.40
C ASP A 343 -16.08 36.36 -5.32
N GLU A 344 -17.36 36.24 -4.94
CA GLU A 344 -18.27 37.37 -4.80
C GLU A 344 -17.90 38.28 -3.62
N LYS A 345 -18.15 39.58 -3.79
CA LYS A 345 -17.78 40.63 -2.83
C LYS A 345 -18.99 41.24 -2.14
N PHE A 346 -20.17 41.01 -2.68
CA PHE A 346 -21.41 41.60 -2.23
C PHE A 346 -22.49 40.53 -2.09
N VAL A 347 -23.34 40.73 -1.10
CA VAL A 347 -24.53 39.91 -0.85
C VAL A 347 -25.73 40.83 -0.82
N ARG A 348 -26.77 40.48 -1.57
CA ARG A 348 -28.08 41.14 -1.53
C ARG A 348 -29.10 40.17 -0.96
N ILE A 349 -29.82 40.62 0.06
CA ILE A 349 -30.82 39.83 0.79
C ILE A 349 -32.16 40.52 0.60
N GLU A 350 -33.12 39.77 0.07
CA GLU A 350 -34.49 40.24 -0.15
C GLU A 350 -35.42 39.46 0.77
N ILE A 351 -36.21 40.18 1.57
CA ILE A 351 -37.17 39.57 2.49
C ILE A 351 -38.61 39.89 2.05
N SER A 352 -39.48 38.90 2.21
CA SER A 352 -40.89 39.00 1.82
C SER A 352 -41.71 39.97 2.70
N GLN A 353 -42.75 40.55 2.11
CA GLN A 353 -43.64 41.57 2.67
C GLN A 353 -44.19 41.26 4.07
N ASN A 354 -44.43 39.99 4.44
CA ASN A 354 -44.95 39.64 5.77
C ASN A 354 -43.93 39.88 6.91
N ALA A 355 -42.64 40.04 6.59
CA ALA A 355 -41.55 40.24 7.53
C ALA A 355 -41.05 41.70 7.63
N SER A 356 -41.60 42.64 6.84
CA SER A 356 -41.03 43.97 6.59
C SER A 356 -41.06 44.97 7.76
N ASN A 357 -41.70 44.59 8.88
CA ASN A 357 -41.76 45.40 10.11
C ASN A 357 -40.62 45.07 11.08
N ILE A 358 -39.86 44.01 10.81
CA ILE A 358 -38.77 43.55 11.66
C ILE A 358 -37.46 44.03 11.05
N LYS A 359 -36.75 44.88 11.79
CA LYS A 359 -35.43 45.37 11.37
C LYS A 359 -34.40 44.27 11.68
N LEU A 360 -33.75 43.76 10.63
CA LEU A 360 -32.67 42.80 10.76
C LEU A 360 -31.33 43.51 10.94
N GLU A 361 -30.56 43.06 11.92
CA GLU A 361 -29.16 43.43 12.12
C GLU A 361 -28.26 42.27 11.68
N PHE A 362 -27.35 42.56 10.75
CA PHE A 362 -26.37 41.59 10.27
C PHE A 362 -25.09 41.74 11.07
N THR A 363 -24.89 40.84 12.03
CA THR A 363 -23.83 40.98 13.04
C THR A 363 -22.48 40.48 12.51
N LYS A 364 -22.49 39.31 11.87
CA LYS A 364 -21.28 38.64 11.39
C LYS A 364 -21.54 37.74 10.19
N VAL A 365 -20.47 37.47 9.46
CA VAL A 365 -20.38 36.41 8.45
C VAL A 365 -19.47 35.31 8.98
N LEU A 366 -19.89 34.06 8.80
CA LEU A 366 -19.14 32.86 9.10
C LEU A 366 -18.46 32.34 7.85
N TYR A 367 -17.21 31.92 7.98
CA TYR A 367 -16.45 31.28 6.92
C TYR A 367 -15.89 29.95 7.40
N GLU A 368 -15.75 29.01 6.47
CA GLU A 368 -15.20 27.69 6.72
C GLU A 368 -13.99 27.42 5.83
N SER A 369 -13.15 26.47 6.24
CA SER A 369 -12.04 26.02 5.40
C SER A 369 -12.56 25.32 4.16
N VAL A 370 -11.99 25.65 3.01
CA VAL A 370 -12.06 24.78 1.84
C VAL A 370 -11.08 23.64 2.08
N SER A 371 -11.60 22.41 2.16
CA SER A 371 -10.75 21.22 2.31
C SER A 371 -9.95 21.02 1.03
N GLU A 372 -8.71 21.48 1.04
CA GLU A 372 -7.74 21.26 -0.04
C GLU A 372 -6.73 20.21 0.41
N LYS A 373 -6.29 19.38 -0.54
CA LYS A 373 -5.15 18.51 -0.28
C LYS A 373 -3.92 19.39 -0.06
N MET A 374 -3.16 19.11 1.00
CA MET A 374 -1.91 19.83 1.25
C MET A 374 -0.87 19.44 0.19
N GLU A 375 -0.06 20.39 -0.25
CA GLU A 375 0.94 20.20 -1.31
C GLU A 375 2.33 20.63 -0.83
N PHE A 376 3.35 19.86 -1.22
CA PHE A 376 4.75 20.27 -1.20
C PHE A 376 5.19 20.71 -2.59
N LYS A 377 6.07 21.71 -2.63
CA LYS A 377 6.63 22.25 -3.86
C LYS A 377 8.08 21.83 -4.02
N LYS A 378 8.40 21.29 -5.19
CA LYS A 378 9.79 20.99 -5.58
C LYS A 378 10.12 21.74 -6.86
N THR A 379 11.16 22.56 -6.80
CA THR A 379 11.72 23.23 -7.97
C THR A 379 12.62 22.24 -8.72
N VAL A 380 12.42 22.16 -10.02
CA VAL A 380 13.23 21.41 -10.98
C VAL A 380 13.93 22.45 -11.84
N GLU A 381 15.24 22.54 -11.68
CA GLU A 381 16.07 23.48 -12.44
C GLU A 381 16.20 23.01 -13.89
N LYS A 382 16.48 23.94 -14.80
CA LYS A 382 16.67 23.62 -16.22
C LYS A 382 17.73 22.54 -16.47
N SER A 383 18.78 22.49 -15.64
CA SER A 383 19.84 21.47 -15.74
C SER A 383 19.36 20.04 -15.49
N ASP A 384 18.25 19.89 -14.76
CA ASP A 384 17.66 18.59 -14.42
C ASP A 384 16.61 18.14 -15.45
N LEU A 385 16.35 18.98 -16.45
CA LEU A 385 15.44 18.72 -17.56
C LEU A 385 16.26 18.41 -18.81
N GLU A 386 15.91 17.31 -19.48
CA GLU A 386 16.45 17.07 -20.82
C GLU A 386 15.55 17.77 -21.82
N SER A 387 16.12 18.64 -22.66
CA SER A 387 15.40 19.33 -23.73
C SER A 387 15.69 18.71 -25.09
N GLY A 388 14.68 18.64 -25.94
CA GLY A 388 14.78 18.23 -27.34
C GLY A 388 13.85 19.04 -28.23
N PHE A 389 13.92 18.78 -29.53
CA PHE A 389 13.03 19.37 -30.53
C PHE A 389 12.49 18.27 -31.44
N ASN A 390 11.18 18.27 -31.64
CA ASN A 390 10.50 17.37 -32.55
C ASN A 390 10.27 18.09 -33.89
N SER A 391 10.99 17.67 -34.93
CA SER A 391 10.90 18.28 -36.26
C SER A 391 9.55 18.07 -36.93
N ASP A 392 8.90 16.93 -36.67
CA ASP A 392 7.69 16.52 -37.38
C ASP A 392 6.49 17.36 -36.94
N THR A 393 6.45 17.69 -35.65
CA THR A 393 5.40 18.51 -35.02
C THR A 393 5.81 19.97 -34.84
N ARG A 394 7.07 20.31 -35.11
CA ARG A 394 7.70 21.61 -34.79
C ARG A 394 7.43 22.01 -33.34
N SER A 395 7.85 21.13 -32.42
CA SER A 395 7.58 21.26 -30.99
C SER A 395 8.84 21.17 -30.14
N SER A 396 8.92 22.02 -29.13
CA SER A 396 9.90 21.92 -28.05
C SER A 396 9.49 20.83 -27.06
N VAL A 397 10.42 19.95 -26.71
CA VAL A 397 10.16 18.79 -25.84
C VAL A 397 11.03 18.87 -24.59
N PHE A 398 10.42 18.69 -23.42
CA PHE A 398 11.10 18.64 -22.13
C PHE A 398 10.81 17.32 -21.43
N TYR A 399 11.85 16.62 -20.98
CA TYR A 399 11.74 15.38 -20.23
C TYR A 399 12.13 15.58 -18.78
N PHE A 400 11.26 15.15 -17.88
CA PHE A 400 11.52 15.05 -16.45
C PHE A 400 11.61 13.58 -16.04
N ARG A 401 12.82 13.09 -15.74
CA ARG A 401 13.10 11.67 -15.48
C ARG A 401 12.41 11.09 -14.25
N ASN A 402 12.07 11.92 -13.26
CA ASN A 402 11.48 11.51 -11.97
C ASN A 402 12.11 10.23 -11.36
N PRO A 403 13.44 10.21 -11.13
CA PRO A 403 14.15 8.97 -10.76
C PRO A 403 13.66 8.36 -9.43
N MET A 404 13.21 9.20 -8.50
CA MET A 404 12.66 8.78 -7.20
C MET A 404 11.19 8.37 -7.26
N LYS A 405 10.55 8.46 -8.44
CA LYS A 405 9.14 8.10 -8.65
C LYS A 405 8.19 8.80 -7.68
N VAL A 406 8.42 10.09 -7.49
CA VAL A 406 7.60 10.93 -6.61
C VAL A 406 6.25 11.17 -7.29
N PRO A 407 5.11 11.04 -6.58
CA PRO A 407 3.77 11.18 -7.18
C PRO A 407 3.42 12.65 -7.45
N ILE A 408 3.66 13.12 -8.67
CA ILE A 408 3.42 14.51 -9.07
C ILE A 408 1.94 14.69 -9.40
N HIS A 409 1.26 15.61 -8.70
CA HIS A 409 -0.14 15.94 -8.99
C HIS A 409 -0.27 17.14 -9.93
N ARG A 410 0.67 18.09 -9.86
CA ARG A 410 0.62 19.31 -10.67
C ARG A 410 2.02 19.77 -11.05
N ALA A 411 2.16 20.38 -12.22
CA ALA A 411 3.40 20.99 -12.68
C ALA A 411 3.13 22.43 -13.14
N MET A 412 4.03 23.36 -12.82
CA MET A 412 3.97 24.75 -13.23
C MET A 412 5.23 25.09 -14.03
N LEU A 413 5.04 25.62 -15.23
CA LEU A 413 6.14 25.94 -16.15
C LEU A 413 6.46 27.42 -16.08
N PHE A 414 7.72 27.77 -15.80
CA PHE A 414 8.18 29.15 -15.79
C PHE A 414 8.88 29.45 -17.10
N ILE A 415 8.23 30.26 -17.92
CA ILE A 415 8.64 30.60 -19.27
C ILE A 415 9.13 32.04 -19.29
N LYS A 416 10.24 32.29 -19.97
CA LYS A 416 10.90 33.61 -20.02
C LYS A 416 10.11 34.64 -20.80
N GLU A 417 9.40 34.21 -21.84
CA GLU A 417 8.68 35.09 -22.76
C GLU A 417 7.41 35.68 -22.11
N ASN A 418 7.24 37.00 -22.22
CA ASN A 418 6.17 37.75 -21.54
C ASN A 418 4.83 37.79 -22.31
N LYS A 419 4.70 37.08 -23.42
CA LYS A 419 3.45 36.94 -24.17
C LYS A 419 3.55 35.73 -25.10
N PHE A 420 2.68 34.76 -24.90
CA PHE A 420 2.59 33.58 -25.76
C PHE A 420 1.23 32.90 -25.57
N GLU A 421 0.87 32.08 -26.54
CA GLU A 421 -0.22 31.10 -26.48
C GLU A 421 0.25 29.88 -27.28
N ARG A 422 0.32 28.71 -26.63
CA ARG A 422 0.82 27.48 -27.23
C ARG A 422 -0.04 26.30 -26.81
N LYS A 423 -0.27 25.37 -27.74
CA LYS A 423 -0.77 24.05 -27.37
C LYS A 423 0.33 23.29 -26.63
N VAL A 424 -0.04 22.54 -25.60
CA VAL A 424 0.86 21.66 -24.86
C VAL A 424 0.25 20.26 -24.75
N ASN A 425 1.07 19.25 -24.99
CA ASN A 425 0.73 17.86 -24.71
C ASN A 425 1.65 17.34 -23.60
N VAL A 426 1.05 16.76 -22.57
CA VAL A 426 1.79 16.11 -21.48
C VAL A 426 1.65 14.61 -21.64
N PHE A 427 2.77 13.91 -21.56
CA PHE A 427 2.83 12.46 -21.64
C PHE A 427 3.48 11.92 -20.37
N PHE A 428 3.11 10.69 -20.00
CA PHE A 428 3.79 9.94 -18.95
C PHE A 428 4.36 8.65 -19.54
N LYS A 429 5.43 8.15 -18.93
CA LYS A 429 6.01 6.86 -19.32
C LYS A 429 5.26 5.73 -18.64
N ASN A 430 4.67 4.85 -19.44
CA ASN A 430 3.89 3.71 -18.95
C ASN A 430 4.79 2.51 -18.58
N SER A 431 4.19 1.42 -18.11
CA SER A 431 4.89 0.19 -17.70
C SER A 431 5.63 -0.50 -18.86
N SER A 432 5.18 -0.30 -20.10
CA SER A 432 5.84 -0.78 -21.33
C SER A 432 7.04 0.07 -21.75
N LYS A 433 7.36 1.14 -20.99
CA LYS A 433 8.41 2.14 -21.27
C LYS A 433 8.11 3.04 -22.46
N GLU A 434 6.85 3.09 -22.90
CA GLU A 434 6.38 3.98 -23.96
C GLU A 434 5.74 5.23 -23.35
N PHE A 435 5.77 6.33 -24.10
CA PHE A 435 5.10 7.56 -23.68
C PHE A 435 3.64 7.53 -24.13
N GLU A 436 2.74 7.68 -23.18
CA GLU A 436 1.30 7.74 -23.39
C GLU A 436 0.79 9.13 -23.05
N LEU A 437 -0.15 9.65 -23.85
CA LEU A 437 -0.71 10.98 -23.67
C LEU A 437 -1.51 11.00 -22.36
N LEU A 438 -1.13 11.93 -21.47
CA LEU A 438 -1.80 12.16 -20.20
C LEU A 438 -2.91 13.20 -20.36
N GLU A 439 -2.57 14.34 -20.96
CA GLU A 439 -3.44 15.50 -21.04
C GLU A 439 -3.02 16.41 -22.21
N GLU A 440 -4.00 17.05 -22.84
CA GLU A 440 -3.80 18.13 -23.81
C GLU A 440 -4.29 19.43 -23.19
N GLY A 441 -3.54 20.51 -23.40
CA GLY A 441 -3.89 21.81 -22.87
C GLY A 441 -3.39 22.95 -23.75
N THR A 442 -3.65 24.16 -23.30
CA THR A 442 -3.08 25.38 -23.90
C THR A 442 -2.43 26.18 -22.77
N ILE A 443 -1.19 26.58 -22.96
CA ILE A 443 -0.49 27.49 -22.06
C ILE A 443 -0.45 28.88 -22.66
N PHE A 444 -0.72 29.89 -21.84
CA PHE A 444 -0.67 31.27 -22.31
C PHE A 444 -0.29 32.25 -21.21
N HIS A 445 0.28 33.37 -21.64
CA HIS A 445 0.59 34.50 -20.78
C HIS A 445 0.15 35.81 -21.46
N LYS A 446 -0.62 36.63 -20.75
CA LYS A 446 -1.12 37.93 -21.21
C LYS A 446 -0.45 39.05 -20.40
N GLN A 447 0.06 40.08 -21.09
CA GLN A 447 0.82 41.21 -20.51
C GLN A 447 0.18 41.90 -19.28
N ASN A 448 -1.16 41.86 -19.13
CA ASN A 448 -1.92 42.49 -18.04
C ASN A 448 -2.90 41.51 -17.34
N GLY A 449 -2.67 40.19 -17.39
CA GLY A 449 -3.67 39.20 -16.92
C GLY A 449 -3.08 37.90 -16.35
N SER A 450 -3.99 37.08 -15.79
CA SER A 450 -3.70 35.74 -15.26
C SER A 450 -3.08 34.82 -16.31
N SER A 451 -2.12 34.01 -15.89
CA SER A 451 -1.41 33.04 -16.73
C SER A 451 -1.82 31.61 -16.37
N GLU A 452 -2.22 30.83 -17.37
CA GLU A 452 -2.44 29.39 -17.23
C GLU A 452 -1.19 28.64 -17.70
N ILE A 453 -0.22 28.52 -16.79
CA ILE A 453 1.00 27.71 -16.94
C ILE A 453 1.00 26.52 -15.98
N ASN A 454 -0.16 26.22 -15.41
CA ASN A 454 -0.39 25.14 -14.45
C ASN A 454 -1.00 23.93 -15.16
N LEU A 455 -0.31 22.81 -15.11
CA LEU A 455 -0.74 21.51 -15.61
C LEU A 455 -1.21 20.69 -14.41
N VAL A 456 -2.51 20.43 -14.29
CA VAL A 456 -3.11 19.74 -13.13
C VAL A 456 -3.55 18.35 -13.54
N PHE A 457 -2.88 17.32 -13.03
CA PHE A 457 -3.15 15.95 -13.43
C PHE A 457 -4.29 15.35 -12.61
N SER A 458 -5.24 14.71 -13.30
CA SER A 458 -6.37 14.00 -12.69
C SER A 458 -5.95 12.92 -11.69
N LYS A 459 -4.77 12.31 -11.89
CA LYS A 459 -4.14 11.35 -10.98
C LYS A 459 -2.66 11.68 -10.80
N PRO A 460 -2.09 11.51 -9.58
CA PRO A 460 -0.66 11.71 -9.38
C PRO A 460 0.19 10.76 -10.23
N ILE A 461 1.24 11.29 -10.86
CA ILE A 461 2.11 10.57 -11.78
C ILE A 461 3.49 10.35 -11.14
N SER A 462 3.86 9.09 -10.97
CA SER A 462 5.13 8.67 -10.38
C SER A 462 6.17 8.21 -11.41
N SER A 463 5.92 8.42 -12.70
CA SER A 463 6.84 8.06 -13.77
C SER A 463 7.49 9.28 -14.42
N GLU A 464 8.30 9.03 -15.44
CA GLU A 464 8.92 10.06 -16.26
C GLU A 464 7.84 10.83 -17.03
N LEU A 465 7.95 12.16 -17.03
CA LEU A 465 7.06 13.05 -17.77
C LEU A 465 7.76 13.57 -19.02
N LYS A 466 7.00 13.66 -20.12
CA LYS A 466 7.41 14.38 -21.34
C LYS A 466 6.40 15.49 -21.59
N ILE A 467 6.87 16.72 -21.69
CA ILE A 467 6.06 17.91 -21.99
C ILE A 467 6.44 18.35 -23.40
N GLU A 468 5.46 18.41 -24.30
CA GLU A 468 5.64 18.82 -25.69
C GLU A 468 4.85 20.10 -25.93
N ILE A 469 5.56 21.21 -26.20
CA ILE A 469 4.98 22.52 -26.49
C ILE A 469 5.04 22.72 -28.00
N PHE A 470 3.89 22.92 -28.62
CA PHE A 470 3.79 23.10 -30.07
C PHE A 470 4.14 24.54 -30.44
N ASP A 471 5.29 24.74 -31.08
CA ASP A 471 5.79 26.07 -31.44
C ASP A 471 5.22 26.53 -32.78
N GLY A 472 4.97 25.59 -33.71
CA GLY A 472 4.41 25.91 -35.02
C GLY A 472 5.36 26.78 -35.84
N ASP A 473 4.89 27.96 -36.27
CA ASP A 473 5.70 28.95 -37.00
C ASP A 473 6.38 29.99 -36.09
N ASP A 474 6.04 29.99 -34.81
CA ASP A 474 6.67 30.90 -33.85
C ASP A 474 8.01 30.36 -33.32
N ASP A 475 8.81 31.25 -32.73
CA ASP A 475 10.05 30.85 -32.05
C ASP A 475 9.76 29.95 -30.82
N PRO A 476 10.63 28.96 -30.54
CA PRO A 476 10.55 28.11 -29.36
C PRO A 476 10.52 28.89 -28.04
N LEU A 477 9.66 28.46 -27.12
CA LEU A 477 9.61 29.04 -25.77
C LEU A 477 10.80 28.62 -24.91
N THR A 478 11.31 29.56 -24.10
CA THR A 478 12.43 29.32 -23.19
C THR A 478 11.90 28.93 -21.81
N LEU A 479 11.94 27.64 -21.49
CA LEU A 479 11.69 27.15 -20.13
C LEU A 479 12.87 27.49 -19.22
N GLU A 480 12.61 28.25 -18.15
CA GLU A 480 13.60 28.63 -17.13
C GLU A 480 13.66 27.59 -16.01
N LYS A 481 12.49 27.17 -15.51
CA LYS A 481 12.35 26.14 -14.48
C LYS A 481 10.97 25.51 -14.54
N MET A 482 10.84 24.36 -13.89
CA MET A 482 9.56 23.72 -13.63
C MET A 482 9.36 23.59 -12.12
N GLU A 483 8.18 23.89 -11.60
CA GLU A 483 7.82 23.57 -10.22
C GLU A 483 6.82 22.42 -10.22
N VAL A 484 7.15 21.32 -9.55
CA VAL A 484 6.25 20.18 -9.36
C VAL A 484 5.64 20.20 -7.97
N PHE A 485 4.37 19.86 -7.90
CA PHE A 485 3.57 19.85 -6.69
C PHE A 485 3.18 18.42 -6.36
N ILE A 486 3.46 18.03 -5.12
CA ILE A 486 3.33 16.68 -4.62
C ILE A 486 2.37 16.73 -3.43
N LEU A 487 1.41 15.82 -3.40
CA LEU A 487 0.44 15.78 -2.30
C LEU A 487 1.15 15.36 -1.00
N GLN A 488 0.88 16.07 0.08
CA GLN A 488 1.31 15.65 1.41
C GLN A 488 0.51 14.42 1.82
N GLU A 489 1.23 13.43 2.34
CA GLU A 489 0.66 12.17 2.80
C GLU A 489 0.88 12.02 4.31
N GLU A 490 0.01 11.25 4.95
CA GLU A 490 0.20 10.71 6.28
C GLU A 490 0.23 9.19 6.24
N ILE A 491 1.11 8.61 7.06
CA ILE A 491 1.28 7.18 7.21
C ILE A 491 0.65 6.72 8.51
N ILE A 492 -0.11 5.63 8.45
CA ILE A 492 -0.73 4.98 9.61
C ILE A 492 -0.17 3.56 9.75
N PHE A 493 0.23 3.18 10.96
CA PHE A 493 0.88 1.89 11.25
C PHE A 493 0.46 1.34 12.63
N PRO A 494 0.50 0.01 12.85
CA PRO A 494 0.16 -0.59 14.14
C PRO A 494 1.22 -0.32 15.20
N LEU A 495 0.80 -0.08 16.45
CA LEU A 495 1.69 0.06 17.61
C LEU A 495 1.91 -1.26 18.37
N LYS A 496 1.21 -2.32 17.98
CA LYS A 496 1.36 -3.67 18.52
C LYS A 496 1.40 -4.66 17.35
N LEU A 497 2.40 -5.52 17.33
CA LEU A 497 2.52 -6.62 16.36
C LEU A 497 2.04 -7.92 17.02
N GLU A 498 1.47 -8.84 16.25
CA GLU A 498 0.86 -10.10 16.74
C GLU A 498 1.80 -10.95 17.62
N ASN A 499 3.13 -10.82 17.45
CA ASN A 499 4.14 -11.62 18.14
C ASN A 499 4.86 -10.90 19.28
N ASP A 500 4.58 -9.62 19.52
CA ASP A 500 5.29 -8.83 20.52
C ASP A 500 4.37 -8.50 21.70
N SER A 501 4.80 -8.89 22.90
CA SER A 501 4.09 -8.61 24.17
C SER A 501 4.19 -7.14 24.58
N GLU A 502 5.11 -6.37 24.01
CA GLU A 502 5.35 -4.96 24.32
C GLU A 502 4.91 -4.04 23.16
N SER A 503 4.43 -2.84 23.51
CA SER A 503 4.17 -1.79 22.52
C SER A 503 5.46 -1.41 21.79
N ILE A 504 5.38 -1.21 20.49
CA ILE A 504 6.50 -0.79 19.66
C ILE A 504 7.02 0.56 20.16
N GLN A 505 8.31 0.62 20.51
CA GLN A 505 9.05 1.86 20.80
C GLN A 505 10.28 1.94 19.88
N ASN A 506 10.78 3.14 19.58
CA ASN A 506 11.97 3.38 18.74
C ASN A 506 11.81 2.90 17.27
N LEU A 507 10.80 3.42 16.59
CA LEU A 507 10.59 3.18 15.16
C LEU A 507 11.52 4.03 14.30
N ARG A 508 11.86 3.54 13.11
CA ARG A 508 12.54 4.32 12.08
C ARG A 508 11.82 4.20 10.75
N ILE A 509 11.75 5.29 10.01
CA ILE A 509 11.35 5.28 8.60
C ILE A 509 12.60 5.42 7.74
N TYR A 510 12.83 4.45 6.86
CA TYR A 510 13.89 4.44 5.86
C TYR A 510 13.32 4.80 4.48
N TYR A 511 14.09 5.57 3.70
CA TYR A 511 13.73 6.05 2.37
C TYR A 511 14.98 6.45 1.56
N GLY A 512 14.80 6.87 0.30
CA GLY A 512 15.90 7.23 -0.59
C GLY A 512 16.42 6.07 -1.44
N ASN A 513 15.60 5.04 -1.68
CA ASN A 513 15.97 3.89 -2.52
C ASN A 513 15.15 3.87 -3.82
N PRO A 514 15.67 4.39 -4.95
CA PRO A 514 14.92 4.46 -6.22
C PRO A 514 14.55 3.08 -6.81
N TYR A 515 15.23 2.03 -6.36
CA TYR A 515 15.05 0.66 -6.83
C TYR A 515 14.13 -0.18 -5.94
N ALA A 516 13.69 0.38 -4.80
CA ALA A 516 12.80 -0.34 -3.91
C ALA A 516 11.43 -0.61 -4.56
N PHE A 517 10.92 -1.80 -4.28
CA PHE A 517 9.59 -2.23 -4.71
C PHE A 517 8.51 -1.71 -3.77
N TYR A 518 7.31 -1.56 -4.33
CA TYR A 518 6.12 -1.17 -3.58
C TYR A 518 5.92 -2.12 -2.39
N PRO A 519 5.68 -1.60 -1.18
CA PRO A 519 5.41 -2.44 -0.03
C PRO A 519 4.05 -3.13 -0.19
N GLU A 520 4.03 -4.46 -0.26
CA GLU A 520 2.80 -5.25 -0.24
C GLU A 520 2.44 -5.60 1.22
N PHE A 521 1.50 -4.86 1.79
CA PHE A 521 0.92 -5.16 3.11
C PHE A 521 -0.57 -5.42 2.99
N ASP A 522 -1.10 -6.40 3.72
CA ASP A 522 -2.55 -6.66 3.78
C ASP A 522 -3.25 -5.81 4.86
N PHE A 523 -2.57 -4.77 5.35
CA PHE A 523 -3.02 -3.96 6.49
C PHE A 523 -4.24 -3.09 6.17
N GLU A 524 -4.38 -2.66 4.91
CA GLU A 524 -5.54 -1.88 4.48
C GLU A 524 -6.87 -2.65 4.66
N LYS A 525 -6.85 -3.99 4.54
CA LYS A 525 -8.06 -4.81 4.72
C LYS A 525 -8.47 -5.00 6.18
N THR A 526 -7.53 -4.81 7.11
CA THR A 526 -7.76 -5.00 8.55
C THR A 526 -7.91 -3.68 9.32
N PHE A 527 -7.64 -2.55 8.67
CA PHE A 527 -7.79 -1.22 9.24
C PHE A 527 -9.24 -0.73 9.22
N SER A 528 -9.70 -0.09 10.30
CA SER A 528 -11.02 0.56 10.41
C SER A 528 -10.86 2.01 10.87
N ASP A 529 -11.58 2.93 10.21
CA ASP A 529 -11.53 4.38 10.47
C ASP A 529 -12.10 4.80 11.84
N SER A 530 -12.80 3.91 12.54
CA SER A 530 -13.42 4.15 13.86
C SER A 530 -12.45 4.09 15.05
N ILE A 531 -11.14 4.04 14.81
CA ILE A 531 -10.13 3.68 15.81
C ILE A 531 -9.31 4.90 16.27
N HIS A 532 -8.85 4.88 17.53
CA HIS A 532 -7.99 5.92 18.09
C HIS A 532 -6.60 5.92 17.43
N LEU A 533 -6.24 7.07 16.82
CA LEU A 533 -4.92 7.32 16.25
C LEU A 533 -4.06 8.13 17.22
N ASN A 534 -2.86 7.64 17.53
CA ASN A 534 -1.86 8.37 18.31
C ASN A 534 -0.92 9.12 17.35
N GLU A 535 -0.76 10.43 17.55
CA GLU A 535 0.11 11.25 16.71
C GLU A 535 1.57 11.05 17.11
N ALA A 536 2.33 10.43 16.21
CA ALA A 536 3.75 10.22 16.38
C ALA A 536 4.53 11.35 15.70
N ILE A 537 5.73 11.62 16.23
CA ILE A 537 6.58 12.74 15.82
C ILE A 537 7.78 12.19 15.07
N ILE A 538 7.95 12.65 13.83
CA ILE A 538 9.14 12.36 13.02
C ILE A 538 10.28 13.29 13.45
N GLN A 539 11.47 12.72 13.66
CA GLN A 539 12.70 13.45 14.01
C GLN A 539 13.46 13.91 12.75
N LYS A 540 14.58 14.60 12.96
CA LYS A 540 15.42 15.14 11.87
C LYS A 540 15.97 14.04 10.95
N GLU A 541 16.13 14.37 9.66
CA GLU A 541 16.77 13.50 8.65
C GLU A 541 18.20 13.16 9.07
N SER A 542 18.54 11.87 8.97
CA SER A 542 19.89 11.36 9.14
C SER A 542 20.28 10.53 7.91
N GLU A 543 21.52 10.67 7.45
CA GLU A 543 22.07 9.82 6.40
C GLU A 543 22.40 8.44 6.98
N ASN A 544 22.09 7.39 6.23
CA ASN A 544 22.39 6.02 6.65
C ASN A 544 23.88 5.74 6.46
N GLU A 545 24.61 5.61 7.57
CA GLU A 545 26.05 5.32 7.58
C GLU A 545 26.41 4.02 6.86
N ASN A 546 25.47 3.07 6.78
CA ASN A 546 25.66 1.78 6.12
C ASN A 546 25.15 1.76 4.68
N PHE A 547 24.86 2.92 4.10
CA PHE A 547 24.30 3.02 2.76
C PHE A 547 25.25 2.43 1.70
N GLY A 548 24.71 1.55 0.87
CA GLY A 548 25.40 0.97 -0.27
C GLY A 548 24.46 0.07 -1.05
N TYR A 549 24.37 0.31 -2.36
CA TYR A 549 23.57 -0.54 -3.23
C TYR A 549 24.17 -1.95 -3.33
N SER A 550 23.34 -2.96 -3.13
CA SER A 550 23.73 -4.33 -3.42
C SER A 550 23.85 -4.56 -4.93
N ILE A 551 24.53 -5.64 -5.34
CA ILE A 551 24.69 -6.04 -6.74
C ILE A 551 23.33 -6.25 -7.47
N GLY A 552 22.25 -6.51 -6.72
CA GLY A 552 20.91 -6.75 -7.25
C GLY A 552 19.98 -5.53 -7.33
N GLU A 553 20.33 -4.40 -6.71
CA GLU A 553 19.48 -3.19 -6.67
C GLU A 553 19.55 -2.35 -7.96
N PRO A 554 20.68 -2.19 -8.66
CA PRO A 554 20.64 -1.90 -10.07
C PRO A 554 20.27 -3.18 -10.86
N PRO A 555 19.48 -3.10 -11.95
CA PRO A 555 19.21 -4.28 -12.77
C PRO A 555 20.53 -4.94 -13.17
N VAL A 556 20.71 -6.22 -12.81
CA VAL A 556 21.93 -7.00 -13.12
C VAL A 556 22.24 -6.93 -14.62
N SER A 557 21.22 -6.79 -15.46
CA SER A 557 21.35 -6.56 -16.90
C SER A 557 22.13 -5.30 -17.25
N THR A 558 22.01 -4.20 -16.50
CA THR A 558 22.74 -2.95 -16.77
C THR A 558 24.23 -3.10 -16.49
N TRP A 559 24.61 -3.88 -15.46
CA TRP A 559 26.01 -4.18 -15.15
C TRP A 559 26.63 -5.17 -16.13
N ILE A 560 25.90 -6.20 -16.51
CA ILE A 560 26.33 -7.15 -17.55
C ILE A 560 26.53 -6.40 -18.87
N ILE A 561 25.58 -5.54 -19.29
CA ILE A 561 25.71 -4.76 -20.51
C ILE A 561 26.89 -3.78 -20.44
N ARG A 562 27.10 -3.09 -19.31
CA ARG A 562 28.28 -2.20 -19.16
C ARG A 562 29.60 -2.97 -19.19
N GLY A 563 29.69 -4.12 -18.54
CA GLY A 563 30.88 -4.96 -18.57
C GLY A 563 31.20 -5.52 -19.95
N PHE A 564 30.19 -5.94 -20.71
CA PHE A 564 30.39 -6.55 -22.02
C PHE A 564 30.54 -5.54 -23.18
N PHE A 565 29.93 -4.34 -23.10
CA PHE A 565 29.90 -3.40 -24.23
C PHE A 565 30.78 -2.15 -24.06
N PHE A 566 31.25 -1.82 -22.86
CA PHE A 566 32.14 -0.66 -22.63
C PHE A 566 33.59 -1.06 -22.29
N SER A 567 33.99 -2.30 -22.58
CA SER A 567 35.37 -2.79 -22.46
C SER A 567 36.14 -2.72 -23.79
N VAL A 568 35.77 -1.79 -24.68
CA VAL A 568 36.50 -1.47 -25.93
C VAL A 568 36.90 -0.01 -25.93
#